data_AF-A0A1I8JRP8-F1
#
_entry.id   AF-A0A1I8JRP8-F1
#
_cell.length_a   1.000
_cell.length_b   1.000
_cell.length_c   1.000
_cell.angle_alpha   90.00
_cell.angle_beta   90.00
_cell.angle_gamma   90.00
#
_symmetry.space_group_name_H-M   'P 1'
#
loop_
_entity.id
_entity.type
_entity.pdbx_description
1 polymer ?
#
loop_
_entity_poly.entity_id
_entity_poly.type
_entity_poly.pdbx_seq_one_letter_code
_entity_poly.pdbx_strand_id
1 'polypeptide(L)'
;MSALVKSVASATQSGIRSAGPKLSKFWRYARVELKPPTPAEVPQISAEFGKLMQAARRQNWRELTVAQCLVSTGVAVEVACWFFFGEIIGRRSIIGYSRVPHGFHVHSL
;
A
#
# COMPACT_ATOMS: atom_id res chain seq x y z
N MET A 1 32.70 -9.30 -24.89
CA MET A 1 31.64 -9.78 -23.98
C MET A 1 32.09 -9.85 -22.51
N SER A 2 33.33 -10.21 -22.20
CA SER A 2 33.82 -10.42 -20.82
C SER A 2 33.93 -9.15 -19.95
N ALA A 3 34.22 -7.99 -20.54
CA ALA A 3 34.29 -6.72 -19.80
C ALA A 3 32.89 -6.20 -19.40
N LEU A 4 31.88 -6.44 -20.24
CA LEU A 4 30.50 -6.02 -20.01
C LEU A 4 29.83 -6.89 -18.93
N VAL A 5 30.12 -8.20 -18.92
CA VAL A 5 29.71 -9.09 -17.81
C VAL A 5 30.33 -8.65 -16.48
N LYS A 6 31.60 -8.23 -16.47
CA LYS A 6 32.27 -7.73 -15.26
C LYS A 6 31.69 -6.40 -14.78
N SER A 7 31.32 -5.48 -15.67
CA SER A 7 30.70 -4.20 -15.29
C SER A 7 29.25 -4.36 -14.82
N VAL A 8 28.48 -5.26 -15.44
CA VAL A 8 27.14 -5.61 -14.98
C VAL A 8 27.21 -6.31 -13.63
N ALA A 9 28.17 -7.21 -13.42
CA ALA A 9 28.39 -7.85 -12.12
C ALA A 9 28.77 -6.85 -11.03
N SER A 10 29.64 -5.87 -11.32
CA SER A 10 30.03 -4.84 -10.34
C SER A 10 28.92 -3.82 -10.06
N ALA A 11 28.11 -3.47 -11.06
CA ALA A 11 26.92 -2.65 -10.91
C ALA A 11 25.83 -3.37 -10.10
N THR A 12 25.64 -4.66 -10.35
CA THR A 12 24.70 -5.51 -9.58
C THR A 12 25.17 -5.67 -8.13
N GLN A 13 26.47 -5.89 -7.90
CA GLN A 13 27.05 -5.97 -6.56
C GLN A 13 26.86 -4.66 -5.78
N SER A 14 27.03 -3.52 -6.45
CA SER A 14 26.78 -2.19 -5.87
C SER A 14 25.29 -2.00 -5.55
N GLY A 15 24.41 -2.38 -6.47
CA GLY A 15 22.96 -2.35 -6.27
C GLY A 15 22.51 -3.20 -5.08
N ILE A 16 23.02 -4.43 -4.95
CA ILE A 16 22.72 -5.32 -3.82
C ILE A 16 23.24 -4.74 -2.50
N ARG A 17 24.45 -4.18 -2.49
CA ARG A 17 25.03 -3.52 -1.29
C ARG A 17 24.20 -2.32 -0.83
N SER A 18 23.62 -1.57 -1.75
CA SER A 18 22.77 -0.42 -1.43
C SER A 18 21.32 -0.81 -1.10
N ALA A 19 20.76 -1.83 -1.77
CA ALA A 19 19.38 -2.27 -1.59
C ALA A 19 19.20 -3.16 -0.36
N GLY A 20 20.17 -4.01 -0.04
CA GLY A 20 20.13 -4.94 1.09
C GLY A 20 19.74 -4.28 2.43
N PRO A 21 20.45 -3.24 2.90
CA PRO A 21 20.12 -2.61 4.18
C PRO A 21 18.77 -1.87 4.14
N LYS A 22 18.35 -1.34 2.99
CA LYS A 22 17.05 -0.67 2.83
C LYS A 22 15.90 -1.67 2.89
N LEU A 23 16.04 -2.81 2.22
CA LEU A 23 15.05 -3.88 2.23
C LEU A 23 14.94 -4.53 3.60
N SER A 24 16.06 -4.71 4.31
CA SER A 24 16.07 -5.23 5.68
C SER A 24 15.32 -4.31 6.65
N LYS A 25 15.53 -2.99 6.55
CA LYS A 25 14.78 -2.00 7.33
C LYS A 25 13.29 -2.02 6.98
N PHE A 26 12.95 -2.02 5.69
CA PHE A 26 11.57 -2.12 5.23
C PHE A 26 10.90 -3.39 5.79
N TRP A 27 11.57 -4.53 5.69
CA TRP A 27 11.05 -5.81 6.18
C TRP A 27 10.83 -5.83 7.69
N ARG A 28 11.71 -5.17 8.45
CA ARG A 28 11.56 -5.04 9.90
C ARG A 28 10.30 -4.27 10.28
N TYR A 29 10.03 -3.12 9.64
CA TYR A 29 8.85 -2.31 9.93
C TYR A 29 7.57 -2.94 9.36
N ALA A 30 7.63 -3.46 8.13
CA ALA A 30 6.53 -4.16 7.47
C ALA A 30 5.97 -5.30 8.33
N ARG A 31 6.83 -6.06 9.04
CA ARG A 31 6.39 -7.14 9.92
C ARG A 31 5.55 -6.69 11.11
N VAL A 32 5.74 -5.47 11.60
CA VAL A 32 5.06 -4.96 12.79
C VAL A 32 3.83 -4.15 12.40
N GLU A 33 3.93 -3.36 11.33
CA GLU A 33 2.89 -2.41 10.91
C GLU A 33 1.90 -3.03 9.92
N LEU A 34 2.35 -3.93 9.04
CA LEU A 34 1.49 -4.60 8.05
C LEU A 34 1.01 -5.99 8.51
N LYS A 35 1.16 -6.31 9.81
CA LYS A 35 0.60 -7.56 10.33
C LYS A 35 -0.93 -7.48 10.23
N PRO A 36 -1.61 -8.56 9.79
CA PRO A 36 -3.05 -8.62 9.92
C PRO A 36 -3.43 -8.49 11.40
N PRO A 37 -4.50 -7.75 11.74
CA PRO A 37 -4.91 -7.55 13.12
C PRO A 37 -5.20 -8.89 13.80
N THR A 38 -4.89 -8.97 15.09
CA THR A 38 -5.19 -10.16 15.88
C THR A 38 -6.72 -10.22 16.09
N PRO A 39 -7.37 -11.40 16.09
CA PRO A 39 -8.82 -11.50 16.30
C PRO A 39 -9.33 -10.79 17.57
N ALA A 40 -8.49 -10.68 18.62
CA ALA A 40 -8.79 -9.96 19.84
C ALA A 40 -8.89 -8.43 19.68
N GLU A 41 -8.28 -7.84 18.64
CA GLU A 41 -8.26 -6.41 18.36
C GLU A 41 -9.49 -5.96 17.54
N VAL A 42 -10.18 -6.90 16.88
CA VAL A 42 -11.40 -6.66 16.08
C VAL A 42 -12.53 -5.95 16.85
N PRO A 43 -12.92 -6.37 18.07
CA PRO A 43 -13.96 -5.67 18.81
C PRO A 43 -13.58 -4.21 19.13
N GLN A 44 -12.30 -3.94 19.42
CA GLN A 44 -11.82 -2.59 19.68
C GLN A 44 -11.96 -1.70 18.44
N ILE A 45 -11.54 -2.20 17.27
CA ILE A 45 -11.68 -1.51 15.98
C ILE A 45 -13.14 -1.17 15.69
N SER A 46 -14.06 -2.12 15.93
CA SER A 46 -15.50 -1.91 15.70
C SER A 46 -16.09 -0.82 16.60
N ALA A 47 -15.65 -0.77 17.87
CA ALA A 47 -16.08 0.24 18.82
C ALA A 47 -15.58 1.64 18.44
N GLU A 48 -14.33 1.74 17.98
CA GLU A 48 -13.75 3.01 17.51
C GLU A 48 -14.42 3.52 16.24
N PHE A 49 -14.74 2.63 15.30
CA PHE A 49 -15.52 2.98 14.12
C PHE A 49 -16.90 3.54 14.49
N GLY A 50 -17.57 2.92 15.48
CA GLY A 50 -18.83 3.41 16.02
C GLY A 50 -18.72 4.83 16.61
N LYS A 51 -17.64 5.13 17.33
CA LYS A 51 -17.37 6.49 17.86
C LYS A 51 -17.15 7.50 16.72
N LEU A 52 -16.42 7.12 15.68
CA LEU A 52 -16.18 7.98 14.51
C LEU A 52 -17.51 8.30 13.79
N MET A 53 -18.39 7.32 13.61
CA MET A 53 -19.72 7.56 13.03
C MET A 53 -20.57 8.50 13.89
N GLN A 54 -20.54 8.35 15.22
CA GLN A 54 -21.24 9.26 16.13
C GLN A 54 -20.67 10.69 16.07
N ALA A 55 -19.34 10.83 15.98
CA ALA A 55 -18.68 12.14 15.85
C ALA A 55 -19.04 12.83 14.52
N ALA A 56 -19.13 12.07 13.42
CA ALA A 56 -19.59 12.56 12.13
C ALA A 56 -21.06 13.03 12.19
N ARG A 57 -21.94 12.25 12.83
CA ARG A 57 -23.36 12.61 13.03
C ARG A 57 -23.53 13.87 13.87
N ARG A 58 -22.72 14.03 14.93
CA ARG A 58 -22.73 15.20 15.82
C ARG A 58 -22.12 16.47 15.21
N GLN A 59 -21.68 16.42 13.95
CA GLN A 59 -21.04 17.54 13.25
C GLN A 59 -19.73 18.03 13.91
N ASN A 60 -19.06 17.17 14.68
CA ASN A 60 -17.83 17.52 15.43
C ASN A 60 -16.60 17.74 14.54
N TRP A 61 -16.73 17.50 13.24
CA TRP A 61 -15.70 17.72 12.21
C TRP A 61 -15.46 19.21 11.93
N ARG A 62 -16.37 20.09 12.37
CA ARG A 62 -16.25 21.55 12.22
C ARG A 62 -15.25 22.20 13.18
N GLU A 63 -14.90 21.52 14.28
CA GLU A 63 -13.94 22.00 15.28
C GLU A 63 -12.51 21.54 14.98
N LEU A 64 -12.31 20.70 13.96
CA LEU A 64 -11.00 20.16 13.60
C LEU A 64 -10.14 21.21 12.89
N THR A 65 -8.87 21.27 13.28
CA THR A 65 -7.89 22.10 12.59
C THR A 65 -7.57 21.53 11.21
N VAL A 66 -7.23 22.39 10.24
CA VAL A 66 -6.92 21.98 8.85
C VAL A 66 -5.78 20.95 8.81
N ALA A 67 -4.77 21.11 9.66
CA ALA A 67 -3.66 20.16 9.76
C ALA A 67 -4.13 18.74 10.14
N GLN A 68 -5.04 18.62 11.09
CA GLN A 68 -5.59 17.32 11.51
C GLN A 68 -6.48 16.70 10.43
N CYS A 69 -7.29 17.51 9.74
CA CYS A 69 -8.09 17.06 8.61
C CYS A 69 -7.22 16.52 7.48
N LEU A 70 -6.10 17.19 7.16
CA LEU A 70 -5.19 16.74 6.10
C LEU A 70 -4.55 15.40 6.43
N VAL A 71 -4.06 15.22 7.67
CA VAL A 71 -3.48 13.93 8.09
C VAL A 71 -4.51 12.81 8.05
N SER A 72 -5.71 13.05 8.58
CA SER A 72 -6.80 12.06 8.59
C SER A 72 -7.27 11.70 7.18
N THR A 73 -7.30 12.69 6.27
CA THR A 73 -7.62 12.47 4.86
C THR A 73 -6.52 11.67 4.16
N GLY A 74 -5.24 11.93 4.48
CA GLY A 74 -4.12 11.15 3.97
C GLY A 74 -4.24 9.66 4.31
N VAL A 75 -4.55 9.34 5.57
CA VAL A 75 -4.80 7.96 6.01
C VAL A 75 -6.02 7.35 5.30
N ALA A 76 -7.11 8.11 5.15
CA ALA A 76 -8.29 7.63 4.42
C ALA A 76 -7.98 7.30 2.95
N VAL A 77 -7.16 8.12 2.29
CA VAL A 77 -6.68 7.86 0.93
C VAL A 77 -5.79 6.61 0.90
N GLU A 78 -4.91 6.43 1.86
CA GLU A 78 -4.07 5.23 1.96
C GLU A 78 -4.91 3.94 2.06
N VAL A 79 -5.94 3.93 2.92
CA VAL A 79 -6.87 2.79 3.03
C VAL A 79 -7.63 2.55 1.71
N ALA A 80 -8.02 3.61 1.00
CA ALA A 80 -8.62 3.46 -0.33
C ALA A 80 -7.63 2.88 -1.36
N CYS A 81 -6.36 3.25 -1.32
CA CYS A 81 -5.33 2.65 -2.17
C CYS A 81 -5.16 1.15 -1.90
N TRP A 82 -5.23 0.69 -0.64
CA TRP A 82 -5.19 -0.74 -0.31
C TRP A 82 -6.33 -1.53 -0.94
N PHE A 83 -7.52 -0.94 -1.08
CA PHE A 83 -8.64 -1.56 -1.81
C PHE A 83 -8.30 -1.78 -3.30
N PHE A 84 -7.72 -0.78 -3.97
CA PHE A 84 -7.29 -0.90 -5.38
C PHE A 84 -6.16 -1.92 -5.56
N PHE A 85 -5.22 -2.01 -4.62
CA PHE A 85 -4.22 -3.09 -4.63
C PHE A 85 -4.87 -4.48 -4.54
N GLY A 86 -5.91 -4.62 -3.71
CA GLY A 86 -6.73 -5.84 -3.66
C GLY A 86 -7.40 -6.17 -5.00
N GLU A 87 -7.94 -5.16 -5.69
CA GLU A 87 -8.52 -5.33 -7.03
C GLU A 87 -7.47 -5.77 -8.07
N ILE A 88 -6.26 -5.20 -8.04
CA ILE A 88 -5.14 -5.59 -8.91
C ILE A 88 -4.77 -7.07 -8.68
N ILE A 89 -4.66 -7.50 -7.42
CA ILE A 89 -4.37 -8.90 -7.06
C ILE A 89 -5.52 -9.82 -7.49
N GLY A 90 -6.78 -9.42 -7.26
CA GLY A 90 -7.97 -10.18 -7.64
C GLY A 90 -8.10 -10.36 -9.16
N ARG A 91 -7.79 -9.32 -9.94
CA ARG A 91 -7.77 -9.37 -11.40
C ARG A 91 -6.56 -10.10 -11.96
N ARG A 92 -5.47 -10.20 -11.20
CA ARG A 92 -4.15 -10.69 -11.66
C ARG A 92 -3.61 -9.94 -12.88
N SER A 93 -3.94 -8.64 -12.98
CA SER A 93 -3.48 -7.77 -14.05
C SER A 93 -3.19 -6.39 -13.49
N ILE A 94 -2.02 -5.84 -13.86
CA ILE A 94 -1.59 -4.49 -13.47
C ILE A 94 -2.31 -3.45 -14.34
N ILE A 95 -2.69 -3.80 -15.57
CA ILE A 95 -3.34 -2.92 -16.54
C ILE A 95 -4.46 -3.69 -17.25
N GLY A 96 -5.71 -3.24 -17.14
CA GLY A 96 -6.84 -3.80 -17.89
C GLY A 96 -7.30 -5.21 -17.47
N TYR A 97 -8.39 -5.69 -18.08
CA TYR A 97 -8.98 -7.01 -17.81
C TYR A 97 -8.54 -8.02 -18.88
N SER A 98 -7.58 -8.87 -18.57
CA SER A 98 -7.04 -9.85 -19.53
C SER A 98 -8.05 -10.92 -20.00
N ARG A 99 -9.18 -11.09 -19.30
CA ARG A 99 -10.17 -12.17 -19.55
C ARG A 99 -11.52 -11.69 -20.11
N VAL A 100 -11.64 -10.43 -20.52
CA VAL A 100 -12.89 -9.91 -21.13
C VAL A 100 -12.59 -9.56 -22.59
N PRO A 101 -13.32 -10.10 -23.57
CA PRO A 101 -13.22 -9.64 -24.95
C PRO A 101 -13.54 -8.14 -24.99
N HIS A 102 -12.62 -7.34 -25.56
CA HIS A 102 -12.61 -5.86 -25.59
C HIS A 102 -12.14 -5.12 -24.31
N GLY A 103 -11.68 -5.83 -23.27
CA GLY A 103 -11.14 -5.23 -22.04
C GLY A 103 -9.62 -4.95 -22.11
N PHE A 104 -9.17 -4.07 -23.00
CA PHE A 104 -7.78 -3.58 -23.10
C PHE A 104 -6.69 -4.66 -22.89
N HIS A 105 -6.54 -5.52 -23.90
CA HIS A 105 -5.27 -6.16 -24.21
C HIS A 105 -4.46 -5.18 -25.07
N VAL A 106 -3.42 -4.57 -24.52
CA VAL A 106 -2.31 -4.12 -25.37
C VAL A 106 -1.51 -5.36 -25.72
N HIS A 107 -1.93 -6.04 -26.79
CA HIS A 107 -1.01 -6.81 -27.59
C HIS A 107 -0.04 -5.84 -28.29
N SER A 108 1.21 -6.30 -28.47
CA SER A 108 2.36 -5.68 -29.17
C SER A 108 3.09 -4.53 -28.45
N LEU A 109 4.13 -4.86 -27.69
CA LEU A 109 5.55 -4.84 -28.11
C LEU A 109 6.45 -5.49 -27.04
#